data_AF-A0AAD6ZCV7-F1
#
_entry.id   AF-A0AAD6ZCV7-F1
#
_cell.length_a   1.000
_cell.length_b   1.000
_cell.length_c   1.000
_cell.angle_alpha   90.00
_cell.angle_beta   90.00
_cell.angle_gamma   90.00
#
_symmetry.space_group_name_H-M   'P 1'
#
loop_
_entity.id
_entity.type
_entity.pdbx_description
1 polymer ?
#
loop_
_entity_poly.entity_id
_entity_poly.type
_entity_poly.pdbx_seq_one_letter_code
_entity_poly.pdbx_strand_id
1 'polypeptide(L)' 'GINDPLVNGQVSTVVGNSTQGGVPAGAYRLCSMNAAINHQPVIVPIAQRRMLDDCVYVRI' A
#
# COMPACT_ATOMS: atom_id res chain seq x y z
N GLY A 1 7.77 2.79 -0.78
CA GLY A 1 7.97 1.40 -1.26
C GLY A 1 8.38 0.53 -0.10
N ILE A 2 8.01 -0.75 -0.11
CA ILE A 2 8.56 -1.72 0.85
C ILE A 2 9.94 -2.11 0.36
N ASN A 3 10.95 -2.00 1.22
CA ASN A 3 12.35 -2.25 0.89
C ASN A 3 12.95 -3.42 1.70
N ASP A 4 12.12 -4.15 2.45
CA ASP A 4 12.57 -5.27 3.26
C ASP A 4 13.06 -6.43 2.38
N PRO A 5 14.07 -7.19 2.84
CA PRO A 5 14.60 -8.30 2.08
C PRO A 5 13.51 -9.34 1.78
N LEU A 6 13.61 -9.96 0.60
CA LEU A 6 12.74 -11.08 0.24
C LEU A 6 12.95 -12.23 1.23
N VAL A 7 11.84 -12.78 1.70
CA VAL A 7 11.81 -14.02 2.49
C VAL A 7 10.91 -15.01 1.75
N ASN A 8 11.47 -16.16 1.34
CA ASN A 8 10.72 -17.22 0.62
C ASN A 8 9.95 -16.71 -0.61
N GLY A 9 10.53 -15.78 -1.38
CA GLY A 9 9.89 -15.21 -2.57
C GLY A 9 8.85 -14.12 -2.29
N GLN A 10 8.68 -13.71 -1.04
CA GLN A 10 7.69 -12.71 -0.63
C GLN A 10 8.35 -11.53 0.08
N VAL A 11 7.73 -10.36 -0.09
CA VAL A 11 8.03 -9.15 0.66
C VAL A 11 6.82 -8.86 1.54
N SER A 12 7.04 -8.64 2.83
CA SER A 12 5.99 -8.42 3.82
C SER A 12 6.32 -7.21 4.67
N THR A 13 5.28 -6.49 5.12
CA THR A 13 5.39 -5.39 6.06
C THR A 13 4.23 -5.46 7.06
N VAL A 14 4.45 -4.91 8.25
CA VAL A 14 3.36 -4.67 9.19
C VAL A 14 2.59 -3.43 8.75
N VAL A 15 1.25 -3.54 8.70
CA VAL A 15 0.34 -2.42 8.47
C VAL A 15 -0.32 -2.06 9.79
N GLY A 16 0.03 -0.91 10.36
CA GLY A 16 -0.45 -0.46 11.68
C GLY A 16 0.68 0.09 12.54
N ASN A 17 0.45 0.16 13.85
CA ASN A 17 1.50 0.56 14.79
C ASN A 17 2.40 -0.65 15.06
N SER A 18 3.69 -0.55 14.71
CA SER A 18 4.68 -1.63 14.89
C SER A 18 4.83 -2.09 16.35
N THR A 19 4.45 -1.26 17.32
CA THR A 19 4.55 -1.54 18.76
C THR A 19 3.21 -1.93 19.40
N GLN A 20 2.07 -1.61 18.78
CA GLN A 20 0.73 -1.83 19.37
C GLN A 20 -0.17 -2.81 18.60
N GLY A 21 0.26 -3.31 17.43
CA GLY A 21 -0.51 -4.24 16.60
C GLY A 21 -1.19 -3.56 15.40
N GLY A 22 -1.84 -4.40 14.56
CA GLY A 22 -2.37 -4.05 13.24
C GLY A 22 -3.47 -2.98 13.23
N VAL A 23 -4.08 -2.77 12.07
CA VAL A 23 -5.21 -1.82 11.92
C VAL A 23 -6.50 -2.35 12.57
N PRO A 24 -7.44 -1.46 12.97
CA PRO A 24 -8.74 -1.88 13.49
C PRO A 24 -9.50 -2.82 12.54
N ALA A 25 -10.48 -3.57 13.07
CA ALA A 25 -11.37 -4.34 12.21
C ALA A 25 -12.19 -3.41 11.31
N GLY A 26 -12.32 -3.76 10.04
CA GLY A 26 -12.96 -2.89 9.06
C GLY A 26 -12.80 -3.34 7.61
N ALA A 27 -13.42 -2.57 6.71
CA ALA A 27 -13.25 -2.74 5.28
C ALA A 27 -12.11 -1.82 4.79
N TYR A 28 -11.12 -2.43 4.15
CA TYR A 28 -9.94 -1.75 3.64
C TYR A 28 -9.82 -1.94 2.13
N ARG A 29 -9.24 -0.94 1.47
CA ARG A 29 -8.83 -1.00 0.07
C ARG A 29 -7.31 -0.96 0.00
N LEU A 30 -6.72 -2.04 -0.47
CA LEU A 30 -5.27 -2.16 -0.71
C LEU A 30 -5.03 -1.96 -2.21
N CYS A 31 -4.07 -1.12 -2.58
CA CYS A 31 -3.74 -0.87 -3.97
C CYS A 31 -2.23 -0.84 -4.18
N SER A 32 -1.76 -1.23 -5.37
CA SER A 32 -0.38 -0.99 -5.78
C SER A 32 -0.15 0.51 -6.04
N MET A 33 1.11 0.94 -6.08
CA MET A 33 1.49 2.31 -6.44
C MET A 33 2.63 2.27 -7.44
N ASN A 34 2.41 2.83 -8.63
CA ASN A 34 3.48 3.15 -9.57
C ASN A 34 4.09 4.51 -9.19
N ALA A 35 5.40 4.54 -8.98
CA ALA A 35 6.15 5.76 -8.68
C ALA A 35 7.52 5.73 -9.36
N ALA A 36 8.08 6.91 -9.65
CA ALA A 36 9.48 6.99 -10.07
C ALA A 36 10.42 6.63 -8.90
N ILE A 37 11.65 6.20 -9.20
CA ILE A 37 12.66 5.81 -8.20
C ILE A 37 12.95 6.95 -7.18
N ASN A 38 12.76 8.21 -7.57
CA ASN A 38 12.91 9.37 -6.70
C ASN A 38 11.62 9.77 -5.96
N HIS A 39 10.63 8.88 -5.88
CA HIS A 39 9.33 9.11 -5.23
C HIS A 39 8.49 10.24 -5.86
N GLN A 40 8.73 10.58 -7.13
CA GLN A 40 7.82 11.49 -7.83
C GLN A 40 6.46 10.83 -8.05
N PRO A 41 5.36 11.54 -7.74
CA PRO A 41 4.02 11.04 -7.92
C PRO A 41 3.66 11.00 -9.41
N VAL A 42 2.85 10.01 -9.79
CA VAL A 42 2.17 10.03 -11.09
C VAL A 42 1.05 11.07 -11.01
N ILE A 43 1.17 12.16 -11.78
CA ILE A 43 0.15 13.22 -11.83
C ILE A 43 -1.01 12.75 -12.71
N VAL A 44 -2.23 12.90 -12.19
CA VAL A 44 -3.47 12.64 -12.94
C VAL A 44 -4.39 13.86 -12.99
N PRO A 45 -5.30 13.93 -13.97
CA PRO A 45 -6.15 15.11 -14.19
C PRO A 45 -7.13 15.43 -13.05
N ILE A 46 -7.39 14.46 -12.15
CA ILE A 46 -8.36 14.60 -11.06
C ILE A 46 -7.69 14.15 -9.76
N ALA A 47 -7.47 15.10 -8.84
CA ALA A 47 -6.81 14.84 -7.56
C ALA A 47 -7.58 13.85 -6.66
N GLN A 48 -8.90 13.76 -6.80
CA GLN A 48 -9.77 12.99 -5.91
C GLN A 48 -10.21 11.62 -6.46
N ARG A 49 -9.63 11.14 -7.57
CA ARG A 49 -10.05 9.84 -8.17
C ARG A 49 -9.62 8.60 -7.38
N ARG A 50 -8.95 8.78 -6.24
CA ARG A 50 -8.28 7.74 -5.43
C ARG A 50 -7.16 7.04 -6.23
N MET A 51 -6.55 6.01 -5.64
CA MET A 51 -5.48 5.23 -6.30
C MET A 51 -5.97 4.67 -7.65
N LEU A 52 -5.09 4.72 -8.64
CA LEU A 52 -5.33 4.36 -10.04
C LEU A 52 -4.97 2.92 -10.35
N ASP A 53 -3.94 2.43 -9.67
CA ASP A 53 -3.38 1.11 -9.92
C ASP A 53 -4.26 0.02 -9.30
N ASP A 54 -3.87 -1.23 -9.53
CA ASP A 54 -4.65 -2.40 -9.14
C ASP A 54 -4.99 -2.39 -7.65
N CYS A 55 -6.28 -2.48 -7.34
CA CYS A 55 -6.81 -2.47 -5.98
C CYS A 55 -7.58 -3.76 -5.67
N VAL A 56 -7.45 -4.24 -4.44
CA VAL A 56 -8.29 -5.28 -3.85
C VAL A 56 -8.97 -4.74 -2.59
N TYR A 57 -10.15 -5.29 -2.30
CA TYR A 57 -10.88 -5.00 -1.07
C TYR A 57 -10.71 -6.18 -0.11
N VAL A 58 -10.34 -5.87 1.12
CA VAL A 58 -10.20 -6.86 2.20
C VAL A 58 -11.01 -6.43 3.41
N ARG A 59 -11.45 -7.41 4.18
CA ARG A 59 -12.10 -7.18 5.48
C ARG A 59 -11.25 -7.85 6.55
N ILE A 60 -10.91 -7.09 7.58
CA ILE A 60 -10.13 -7.53 8.73
C ILE A 60 -11.03 -7.42 9.96
#